data_AF-A0A1Y1JQ95-F1
#
_entry.id   AF-A0A1Y1JQ95-F1
#
_cell.length_a   1.000
_cell.length_b   1.000
_cell.length_c   1.000
_cell.angle_alpha   90.00
_cell.angle_beta   90.00
_cell.angle_gamma   90.00
#
_symmetry.space_group_name_H-M   'P 1'
#
loop_
_entity.id
_entity.type
_entity.pdbx_description
1 polymer ?
#
loop_
_entity_poly.entity_id
_entity_poly.type
_entity_poly.pdbx_seq_one_letter_code
_entity_poly.pdbx_strand_id
1 'polypeptide(L)'
;MGGNIYELVKQFSFCQGIIENHSDQYTYMYPTECNDIKEFSQLVNFDNENNICRKSMYYLNKIQSYDSTIKVSGCLYLYYWLYDQCKGKYASAEILDIYIKFINKYNKENDPICKEYEKNNISKYEFNKLKDIYDLNEKLINSDTNS
;
A
#
# COMPACT_ATOMS: atom_id res chain seq x y z
N MET A 1 -12.36 -2.23 -15.26
CA MET A 1 -13.57 -3.02 -14.94
C MET A 1 -13.52 -3.20 -13.44
N GLY A 2 -14.45 -2.60 -12.70
CA GLY A 2 -14.43 -2.65 -11.24
C GLY A 2 -14.69 -4.08 -10.76
N GLY A 3 -13.61 -4.79 -10.45
CA GLY A 3 -13.70 -6.06 -9.75
C GLY A 3 -14.45 -5.86 -8.44
N ASN A 4 -15.24 -6.84 -8.04
CA ASN A 4 -15.96 -6.76 -6.78
C ASN A 4 -14.92 -6.56 -5.65
N ILE A 5 -14.95 -5.41 -4.97
CA ILE A 5 -14.01 -5.08 -3.89
C ILE A 5 -13.94 -6.20 -2.84
N TYR A 6 -15.04 -6.91 -2.60
CA TYR A 6 -15.08 -8.06 -1.69
C TYR A 6 -14.25 -9.26 -2.19
N GLU A 7 -14.15 -9.48 -3.50
CA GLU A 7 -13.30 -10.52 -4.09
C GLU A 7 -11.82 -10.14 -4.02
N LEU A 8 -11.51 -8.85 -4.16
CA LEU A 8 -10.15 -8.33 -4.03
C LEU A 8 -9.66 -8.41 -2.57
N VAL A 9 -10.52 -8.06 -1.61
CA VAL A 9 -10.22 -8.13 -0.17
C VAL A 9 -9.97 -9.57 0.29
N LYS A 10 -10.56 -10.60 -0.34
CA LYS A 10 -10.21 -12.01 -0.02
C LYS A 10 -8.74 -12.34 -0.24
N GLN A 11 -8.05 -11.60 -1.10
CA GLN A 11 -6.62 -11.78 -1.37
C GLN A 11 -5.73 -10.98 -0.41
N PHE A 12 -6.30 -10.20 0.52
CA PHE A 12 -5.51 -9.32 1.39
C PHE A 12 -4.64 -10.10 2.37
N SER A 13 -5.07 -11.26 2.86
CA SER A 13 -4.23 -12.12 3.72
C SER A 13 -2.99 -12.62 2.97
N PHE A 14 -3.15 -12.97 1.70
CA PHE A 14 -2.03 -13.34 0.84
C PHE A 14 -1.08 -12.15 0.61
N CYS A 15 -1.64 -10.98 0.30
CA CYS A 15 -0.88 -9.74 0.11
C CYS A 15 -0.13 -9.33 1.39
N GLN A 16 -0.76 -9.47 2.55
CA GLN A 16 -0.13 -9.26 3.86
C GLN A 16 1.05 -10.19 4.06
N GLY A 17 0.91 -11.47 3.73
CA GLY A 17 2.03 -12.40 3.77
C GLY A 17 3.23 -11.94 2.94
N ILE A 18 3.01 -11.32 1.77
CA ILE A 18 4.12 -10.80 0.95
C ILE A 18 4.83 -9.64 1.65
N ILE A 19 4.08 -8.69 2.25
CA ILE A 19 4.67 -7.50 2.88
C ILE A 19 5.38 -7.84 4.20
N GLU A 20 4.85 -8.81 4.95
CA GLU A 20 5.42 -9.27 6.23
C GLU A 20 6.64 -10.17 6.04
N ASN A 21 6.71 -10.92 4.94
CA ASN A 21 7.91 -11.69 4.57
C ASN A 21 9.11 -10.81 4.14
N HIS A 22 9.00 -9.48 4.25
CA HIS A 22 10.14 -8.59 4.17
C HIS A 22 11.08 -8.83 5.37
N SER A 23 12.07 -9.70 5.18
CA SER A 23 13.13 -9.94 6.16
C SER A 23 14.16 -8.80 6.19
N ASP A 24 14.91 -8.70 7.29
CA ASP A 24 15.99 -7.71 7.47
C ASP A 24 17.10 -7.81 6.40
N GLN A 25 17.11 -8.88 5.61
CA GLN A 25 18.02 -9.10 4.49
C GLN A 25 17.74 -8.12 3.34
N TYR A 26 16.52 -7.59 3.25
CA TYR A 26 16.11 -6.61 2.25
C TYR A 26 16.27 -5.16 2.72
N THR A 27 16.78 -4.94 3.93
CA THR A 27 17.00 -3.61 4.53
C THR A 27 17.93 -2.73 3.70
N TYR A 28 18.75 -3.30 2.82
CA TYR A 28 19.65 -2.55 1.94
C TYR A 28 19.13 -2.35 0.52
N MET A 29 17.94 -2.86 0.18
CA MET A 29 17.34 -2.67 -1.13
C MET A 29 16.63 -1.31 -1.25
N TYR A 30 16.58 -0.80 -2.48
CA TYR A 30 15.91 0.44 -2.88
C TYR A 30 16.36 1.75 -2.19
N PRO A 31 17.67 1.96 -1.90
CA PRO A 31 18.11 3.17 -1.18
C PRO A 31 17.89 4.44 -2.00
N THR A 32 18.08 4.39 -3.32
CA THR A 32 17.93 5.54 -4.22
C THR A 32 16.47 5.96 -4.30
N GLU A 33 15.59 4.99 -4.48
CA GLU A 33 14.17 5.18 -4.63
C GLU A 33 13.56 5.78 -3.35
N CYS A 34 14.02 5.31 -2.20
CA CYS A 34 13.60 5.85 -0.92
C CYS A 34 14.20 7.22 -0.59
N ASN A 35 15.41 7.53 -1.06
CA ASN A 35 15.97 8.87 -0.91
C ASN A 35 15.19 9.89 -1.75
N ASP A 36 14.86 9.56 -3.00
CA ASP A 36 14.03 10.42 -3.85
C ASP A 36 12.69 10.71 -3.17
N ILE A 37 12.01 9.67 -2.67
CA ILE A 37 10.69 9.83 -2.03
C ILE A 37 10.75 10.64 -0.73
N LYS A 38 11.85 10.55 0.03
CA LYS A 38 12.09 11.40 1.21
C LYS A 38 12.23 12.87 0.82
N GLU A 39 12.95 13.20 -0.23
CA GLU A 39 13.10 14.59 -0.67
C GLU A 39 11.76 15.20 -1.12
N PHE A 40 10.87 14.37 -1.69
CA PHE A 40 9.55 14.79 -2.16
C PHE A 40 8.45 14.80 -1.11
N SER A 41 8.66 14.18 0.05
CA SER A 41 7.68 14.18 1.12
C SER A 41 8.26 14.95 2.30
N GLN A 42 7.63 16.07 2.69
CA GLN A 42 7.93 16.74 3.97
C GLN A 42 7.59 15.85 5.19
N LEU A 43 7.31 14.58 4.97
CA LEU A 43 7.02 13.54 5.93
C LEU A 43 8.37 12.99 6.41
N VAL A 44 9.12 13.86 7.10
CA VAL A 44 10.53 13.68 7.52
C VAL A 44 10.77 12.41 8.35
N ASN A 45 9.71 11.76 8.85
CA ASN A 45 9.79 10.55 9.68
C ASN A 45 9.21 9.27 9.03
N PHE A 46 8.88 9.30 7.74
CA PHE A 46 8.19 8.19 7.08
C PHE A 46 8.97 6.86 7.09
N ASP A 47 10.30 6.90 7.18
CA ASP A 47 11.15 5.74 6.91
C ASP A 47 12.05 5.30 8.09
N ASN A 48 12.08 6.05 9.19
CA ASN A 48 13.04 5.81 10.28
C ASN A 48 12.61 4.70 11.25
N GLU A 49 11.31 4.39 11.37
CA GLU A 49 10.82 3.38 12.33
C GLU A 49 10.39 2.06 11.67
N ASN A 50 9.76 2.10 10.49
CA ASN A 50 9.09 0.91 9.92
C ASN A 50 9.59 0.46 8.53
N ASN A 51 10.65 1.08 7.99
CA ASN A 51 11.15 0.83 6.62
C ASN A 51 10.02 0.86 5.57
N ILE A 52 9.08 1.81 5.71
CA ILE A 52 7.82 1.80 4.94
C ILE A 52 8.11 1.92 3.44
N CYS A 53 9.06 2.77 3.06
CA CYS A 53 9.42 2.92 1.65
C CYS A 53 9.99 1.61 1.08
N ARG A 54 10.95 0.99 1.79
CA ARG A 54 11.60 -0.24 1.33
C ARG A 54 10.63 -1.41 1.23
N LYS A 55 9.75 -1.56 2.23
CA LYS A 55 8.67 -2.55 2.20
C LYS A 55 7.73 -2.32 1.02
N SER A 56 7.37 -1.07 0.74
CA SER A 56 6.52 -0.73 -0.40
C SER A 56 7.18 -1.10 -1.74
N MET A 57 8.45 -0.76 -1.94
CA MET A 57 9.18 -1.09 -3.18
C MET A 57 9.39 -2.58 -3.36
N TYR A 58 9.82 -3.28 -2.31
CA TYR A 58 9.93 -4.73 -2.32
C TYR A 58 8.60 -5.40 -2.65
N TYR A 59 7.53 -4.93 -2.01
CA TYR A 59 6.19 -5.46 -2.22
C TYR A 59 5.72 -5.27 -3.67
N LEU A 60 5.89 -4.07 -4.23
CA LEU A 60 5.58 -3.76 -5.63
C LEU A 60 6.34 -4.70 -6.58
N ASN A 61 7.63 -4.94 -6.30
CA ASN A 61 8.43 -5.90 -7.06
C ASN A 61 7.91 -7.33 -6.97
N LYS A 62 7.51 -7.78 -5.78
CA LYS A 62 6.95 -9.12 -5.60
C LYS A 62 5.62 -9.28 -6.31
N ILE A 63 4.68 -8.34 -6.19
CA ILE A 63 3.37 -8.49 -6.82
C ILE A 63 3.44 -8.46 -8.35
N GLN A 64 4.48 -7.83 -8.93
CA GLN A 64 4.67 -7.80 -10.39
C GLN A 64 4.80 -9.21 -11.00
N SER A 65 5.32 -10.20 -10.26
CA SER A 65 5.48 -11.57 -10.77
C SER A 65 4.20 -12.42 -10.73
N TYR A 66 3.11 -11.95 -10.12
CA TYR A 66 1.86 -12.71 -9.99
C TYR A 66 0.88 -12.46 -11.14
N ASP A 67 -0.27 -13.12 -11.10
CA ASP A 67 -1.36 -12.89 -12.06
C ASP A 67 -2.02 -11.52 -11.88
N SER A 68 -2.87 -11.14 -12.83
CA SER A 68 -3.58 -9.86 -12.83
C SER A 68 -4.45 -9.64 -11.60
N THR A 69 -5.11 -10.69 -11.08
CA THR A 69 -6.00 -10.57 -9.92
C THR A 69 -5.20 -10.21 -8.68
N ILE A 70 -4.08 -10.91 -8.45
CA ILE A 70 -3.17 -10.61 -7.34
C ILE A 70 -2.53 -9.24 -7.52
N LYS A 71 -2.18 -8.82 -8.75
CA LYS A 71 -1.68 -7.45 -8.99
C LYS A 71 -2.70 -6.41 -8.57
N VAL A 72 -3.95 -6.51 -9.01
CA VAL A 72 -5.00 -5.54 -8.65
C VAL A 72 -5.24 -5.53 -7.15
N SER A 73 -5.44 -6.70 -6.54
CA SER A 73 -5.62 -6.83 -5.09
C SER A 73 -4.42 -6.30 -4.32
N GLY A 74 -3.22 -6.55 -4.80
CA GLY A 74 -1.99 -6.11 -4.15
C GLY A 74 -1.80 -4.60 -4.21
N CYS A 75 -2.14 -3.98 -5.35
CA CYS A 75 -2.15 -2.53 -5.47
C CYS A 75 -3.13 -1.88 -4.47
N LEU A 76 -4.31 -2.48 -4.25
CA LEU A 76 -5.26 -2.02 -3.23
C LEU A 76 -4.76 -2.27 -1.81
N TYR A 77 -4.19 -3.44 -1.57
CA TYR A 77 -3.64 -3.81 -0.27
C TYR A 77 -2.50 -2.89 0.14
N LEU A 78 -1.63 -2.49 -0.78
CA LEU A 78 -0.56 -1.54 -0.48
C LEU A 78 -1.10 -0.22 0.07
N TYR A 79 -2.14 0.35 -0.53
CA TYR A 79 -2.79 1.54 0.01
C TYR A 79 -3.40 1.29 1.39
N TYR A 80 -4.10 0.16 1.56
CA TYR A 80 -4.69 -0.24 2.84
C TYR A 80 -3.62 -0.34 3.95
N TRP A 81 -2.49 -0.96 3.64
CA TRP A 81 -1.38 -1.12 4.56
C TRP A 81 -0.73 0.24 4.88
N LEU A 82 -0.50 1.09 3.88
CA LEU A 82 -0.01 2.45 4.11
C LEU A 82 -0.95 3.24 5.01
N TYR A 83 -2.25 3.09 4.83
CA TYR A 83 -3.26 3.72 5.68
C TYR A 83 -3.14 3.23 7.13
N ASP A 84 -3.06 1.93 7.36
CA ASP A 84 -2.85 1.34 8.69
C ASP A 84 -1.58 1.86 9.38
N GLN A 85 -0.47 1.96 8.64
CA GLN A 85 0.81 2.45 9.17
C GLN A 85 0.83 3.96 9.45
N CYS A 86 -0.02 4.72 8.76
CA CYS A 86 -0.04 6.19 8.78
C CYS A 86 -1.24 6.79 9.51
N LYS A 87 -2.26 5.99 9.86
CA LYS A 87 -3.48 6.48 10.50
C LYS A 87 -3.13 7.19 11.81
N GLY A 88 -3.74 8.37 12.01
CA GLY A 88 -3.47 9.24 13.16
C GLY A 88 -2.19 10.09 13.06
N LYS A 89 -1.30 9.82 12.09
CA LYS A 89 -0.11 10.65 11.81
C LYS A 89 -0.31 11.57 10.60
N TYR A 90 -1.03 11.10 9.58
CA TYR A 90 -1.23 11.79 8.31
C TYR A 90 -2.69 11.79 7.87
N ALA A 91 -3.10 12.82 7.12
CA ALA A 91 -4.40 12.88 6.49
C ALA A 91 -4.51 11.86 5.35
N SER A 92 -5.71 11.34 5.09
CA SER A 92 -5.93 10.33 4.04
C SER A 92 -5.50 10.80 2.64
N ALA A 93 -5.59 12.10 2.37
CA ALA A 93 -5.09 12.70 1.12
C ALA A 93 -3.56 12.61 1.01
N GLU A 94 -2.84 12.83 2.11
CA GLU A 94 -1.37 12.71 2.13
C GLU A 94 -0.94 11.26 1.94
N ILE A 95 -1.64 10.31 2.55
CA ILE A 95 -1.40 8.87 2.39
C ILE A 95 -1.61 8.45 0.93
N LEU A 96 -2.65 8.97 0.28
CA LEU A 96 -2.90 8.74 -1.14
C LEU A 96 -1.78 9.32 -2.01
N ASP A 97 -1.30 10.53 -1.73
CA ASP A 97 -0.19 11.13 -2.47
C ASP A 97 1.10 10.32 -2.34
N ILE A 98 1.38 9.78 -1.14
CA ILE A 98 2.50 8.86 -0.90
C ILE A 98 2.36 7.59 -1.74
N TYR A 99 1.19 6.97 -1.71
CA TYR A 99 0.89 5.76 -2.48
C TYR A 99 1.13 5.98 -3.98
N ILE A 100 0.61 7.07 -4.55
CA ILE A 100 0.80 7.43 -5.95
C ILE A 100 2.29 7.63 -6.27
N LYS A 101 3.05 8.26 -5.36
CA LYS A 101 4.50 8.43 -5.53
C LYS A 101 5.23 7.10 -5.56
N PHE A 102 4.88 6.14 -4.70
CA PHE A 102 5.49 4.80 -4.73
C PHE A 102 5.27 4.10 -6.07
N ILE A 103 4.03 4.09 -6.56
CA ILE A 103 3.70 3.49 -7.86
C ILE A 103 4.47 4.19 -8.97
N ASN A 104 4.42 5.53 -9.03
CA ASN A 104 5.07 6.30 -10.08
C ASN A 104 6.58 6.10 -10.08
N LYS A 105 7.22 6.02 -8.90
CA LYS A 105 8.66 5.77 -8.80
C LYS A 105 9.00 4.35 -9.24
N TYR A 106 8.24 3.35 -8.78
CA TYR A 106 8.42 1.96 -9.19
C TYR A 106 8.29 1.79 -10.72
N ASN A 107 7.23 2.36 -11.30
CA ASN A 107 6.88 2.24 -12.71
C ASN A 107 7.80 3.02 -13.66
N LYS A 108 8.60 3.97 -13.17
CA LYS A 108 9.65 4.61 -13.97
C LYS A 108 10.79 3.64 -14.31
N GLU A 109 11.01 2.65 -13.45
CA GLU A 109 12.19 1.77 -13.50
C GLU A 109 11.83 0.32 -13.84
N ASN A 110 10.53 -0.03 -13.86
CA ASN A 110 10.02 -1.40 -14.02
C ASN A 110 8.78 -1.44 -14.93
N ASP A 111 8.33 -2.64 -15.32
CA ASP A 111 7.07 -2.77 -16.06
C ASP A 111 5.91 -2.20 -15.24
N PRO A 112 5.07 -1.33 -15.81
CA PRO A 112 4.18 -0.58 -14.98
C PRO A 112 3.04 -1.44 -14.42
N ILE A 113 2.88 -1.38 -13.10
CA ILE A 113 1.83 -2.04 -12.31
C ILE A 113 0.90 -0.99 -11.70
N CYS A 114 -0.27 -1.40 -11.21
CA CYS A 114 -1.23 -0.48 -10.59
C CYS A 114 -1.69 0.70 -11.48
N LYS A 115 -1.59 0.57 -12.82
CA LYS A 115 -1.91 1.63 -13.81
C LYS A 115 -3.31 2.23 -13.67
N GLU A 116 -4.25 1.42 -13.18
CA GLU A 116 -5.64 1.82 -12.93
C GLU A 116 -5.74 2.86 -11.82
N TYR A 117 -4.75 2.90 -10.93
CA TYR A 117 -4.70 3.80 -9.77
C TYR A 117 -3.79 5.03 -9.99
N GLU A 118 -3.04 5.09 -11.10
CA GLU A 118 -2.16 6.23 -11.45
C GLU A 118 -2.93 7.51 -11.81
N LYS A 119 -4.19 7.40 -12.30
CA LYS A 119 -4.92 8.51 -12.91
C LYS A 119 -5.95 9.23 -12.02
N ASN A 120 -5.89 9.08 -10.69
CA ASN A 120 -6.72 9.82 -9.71
C ASN A 120 -8.26 9.73 -9.81
N ASN A 121 -8.84 9.20 -10.90
CA ASN A 121 -10.29 9.21 -11.12
C ASN A 121 -11.03 8.02 -10.50
N ILE A 122 -10.32 6.91 -10.23
CA ILE A 122 -10.86 5.71 -9.59
C ILE A 122 -10.54 5.70 -8.08
N SER A 123 -9.43 6.36 -7.70
CA SER A 123 -8.74 6.18 -6.42
C SER A 123 -9.53 6.65 -5.20
N LYS A 124 -10.05 7.89 -5.17
CA LYS A 124 -10.60 8.44 -3.93
C LYS A 124 -11.84 7.70 -3.41
N TYR A 125 -12.72 7.27 -4.31
CA TYR A 125 -13.96 6.57 -3.93
C TYR A 125 -13.70 5.13 -3.49
N GLU A 126 -12.86 4.38 -4.21
CA GLU A 126 -12.48 3.02 -3.83
C GLU A 126 -11.62 2.99 -2.58
N PHE A 127 -10.75 3.99 -2.40
CA PHE A 127 -9.96 4.14 -1.18
C PHE A 127 -10.78 4.59 0.02
N ASN A 128 -11.80 5.42 -0.16
CA ASN A 128 -12.78 5.71 0.91
C ASN A 128 -13.56 4.43 1.29
N LYS A 129 -13.97 3.61 0.32
CA LYS A 129 -14.60 2.31 0.62
C LYS A 129 -13.66 1.35 1.34
N LEU A 130 -12.38 1.29 0.94
CA LEU A 130 -11.39 0.46 1.63
C LEU A 130 -11.14 0.94 3.04
N LYS A 131 -11.11 2.25 3.26
CA LYS A 131 -11.10 2.84 4.60
C LYS A 131 -12.35 2.44 5.38
N ASP A 132 -13.54 2.56 4.80
CA ASP A 132 -14.79 2.18 5.48
C ASP A 132 -14.79 0.69 5.87
N ILE A 133 -14.29 -0.18 4.98
CA ILE A 133 -14.11 -1.63 5.26
C ILE A 133 -13.09 -1.85 6.38
N TYR A 134 -11.97 -1.14 6.36
CA TYR A 134 -10.96 -1.20 7.42
C TYR A 134 -11.53 -0.76 8.77
N ASP A 135 -12.16 0.42 8.82
CA ASP A 135 -12.74 1.00 10.02
C ASP A 135 -13.87 0.11 10.59
N LEU A 136 -14.61 -0.60 9.73
CA LEU A 136 -15.61 -1.60 10.15
C LEU A 136 -14.96 -2.86 10.71
N ASN A 137 -13.93 -3.40 10.05
CA ASN A 137 -13.22 -4.59 10.52
C ASN A 137 -12.51 -4.33 11.86
N GLU A 138 -11.89 -3.16 12.04
CA GLU A 138 -11.27 -2.77 13.31
C GLU A 138 -12.30 -2.69 14.44
N LYS A 139 -13.49 -2.13 14.18
CA LYS A 139 -14.59 -2.09 15.16
C LYS A 139 -15.09 -3.47 15.55
N LEU A 140 -15.21 -4.40 14.59
CA LEU A 140 -15.65 -5.77 14.84
C LEU A 140 -14.65 -6.54 15.70
N ILE A 141 -13.36 -6.43 15.39
CA ILE A 141 -12.29 -7.06 16.19
C ILE A 141 -12.30 -6.49 17.63
N ASN A 142 -12.44 -5.17 17.77
CA ASN A 142 -12.46 -4.52 19.08
C ASN A 142 -13.75 -4.82 19.88
N SER A 143 -14.87 -5.14 19.22
CA SER A 143 -16.09 -5.59 19.91
C SER A 143 -15.98 -7.03 20.38
N ASP A 144 -15.32 -7.91 19.62
CA ASP A 144 -15.12 -9.31 19.98
C ASP A 144 -14.10 -9.49 21.11
N THR A 145 -13.17 -8.54 21.28
CA THR A 145 -12.16 -8.58 22.35
C THR A 145 -12.69 -8.06 23.70
N ASN A 146 -13.88 -7.44 23.72
CA ASN A 146 -14.53 -6.91 24.92
C ASN A 146 -15.80 -7.69 25.34
N SER A 147 -16.00 -8.89 24.79
CA SER A 147 -17.15 -9.76 25.12
C SER A 147 -16.75 -11.07 25.79
#